data_AF-A0A9E5UI83-F1
#
_entry.id   AF-A0A9E5UI83-F1
#
_cell.length_a   1.000
_cell.length_b   1.000
_cell.length_c   1.000
_cell.angle_alpha   90.00
_cell.angle_beta   90.00
_cell.angle_gamma   90.00
#
_symmetry.space_group_name_H-M   'P 1'
#
loop_
_entity.id
_entity.type
_entity.pdbx_description
1 polymer ?
#
loop_
_entity_poly.entity_id
_entity_poly.type
_entity_poly.pdbx_seq_one_letter_code
_entity_poly.pdbx_strand_id
1 'polypeptide(L)' 'LMLPGISGKAVYKKMKADDDLKNIPIVLLTAWGASSGIGLNKDLVEDYLLKPFSSQDLLDTLKKVSS' A
#
# COMPACT_ATOMS: atom_id res chain seq x y z
N LEU A 1 -1.78 9.76 -10.42
CA LEU A 1 -2.41 8.70 -11.24
C LEU A 1 -3.05 7.69 -10.30
N MET A 2 -4.38 7.70 -10.18
CA MET A 2 -5.13 6.58 -9.59
C MET A 2 -5.18 5.46 -10.63
N LEU A 3 -5.12 4.19 -10.23
CA LEU A 3 -5.23 3.05 -11.16
C LEU A 3 -6.50 3.20 -12.02
N PRO A 4 -6.44 3.03 -13.34
CA PRO A 4 -7.63 3.11 -14.18
C PRO A 4 -8.59 1.97 -13.80
N GLY A 5 -9.81 2.33 -13.38
CA GLY A 5 -10.91 1.40 -13.16
C GLY A 5 -10.99 0.70 -11.80
N ILE A 6 -9.98 0.80 -10.92
CA ILE A 6 -10.04 0.20 -9.57
C ILE A 6 -9.29 1.03 -8.53
N SER A 7 -9.87 1.22 -7.33
CA SER A 7 -9.18 1.93 -6.24
C SER A 7 -8.22 1.01 -5.50
N GLY A 8 -7.14 1.57 -4.91
CA GLY A 8 -6.22 0.79 -4.07
C GLY A 8 -6.91 0.09 -2.90
N LYS A 9 -7.98 0.66 -2.35
CA LYS A 9 -8.84 0.04 -1.33
C LYS A 9 -9.58 -1.20 -1.83
N ALA A 10 -10.08 -1.17 -3.07
CA ALA A 10 -10.74 -2.32 -3.67
C ALA A 10 -9.74 -3.45 -3.94
N VAL A 11 -8.53 -3.14 -4.40
CA VAL A 11 -7.43 -4.12 -4.56
C VAL A 11 -7.07 -4.73 -3.21
N TYR A 12 -6.84 -3.92 -2.18
CA TYR A 12 -6.54 -4.38 -0.83
C TYR A 12 -7.59 -5.38 -0.31
N LYS A 13 -8.89 -5.02 -0.43
CA LYS A 13 -9.99 -5.89 -0.01
C LYS A 13 -10.01 -7.20 -0.77
N LYS A 14 -9.76 -7.19 -2.09
CA LYS A 14 -9.69 -8.42 -2.89
C LYS A 14 -8.53 -9.31 -2.45
N MET A 15 -7.34 -8.75 -2.24
CA MET A 15 -6.17 -9.52 -1.79
C MET A 15 -6.38 -10.12 -0.40
N LYS A 16 -6.99 -9.38 0.54
CA LYS A 16 -7.27 -9.90 1.88
C LYS A 16 -8.41 -10.91 1.95
N ALA A 17 -9.28 -10.95 0.94
CA ALA A 17 -10.35 -11.95 0.83
C ALA A 17 -9.92 -13.25 0.13
N ASP A 18 -8.76 -13.25 -0.52
CA ASP A 18 -8.19 -14.40 -1.21
C ASP A 18 -7.24 -15.16 -0.28
N ASP A 19 -7.49 -16.45 -0.05
CA ASP A 19 -6.74 -17.27 0.90
C ASP A 19 -5.26 -17.43 0.52
N ASP A 20 -4.93 -17.38 -0.78
CA ASP A 20 -3.57 -17.48 -1.28
C ASP A 20 -2.82 -16.15 -1.17
N LEU A 21 -3.54 -15.03 -1.15
CA LEU A 21 -2.94 -13.68 -1.17
C LEU A 21 -3.02 -12.94 0.17
N LYS A 22 -3.91 -13.34 1.09
CA LYS A 22 -4.20 -12.59 2.33
C LYS A 22 -2.98 -12.37 3.23
N ASN A 23 -2.01 -13.28 3.16
CA ASN A 23 -0.79 -13.24 3.99
C ASN A 23 0.35 -12.43 3.35
N ILE A 24 0.20 -11.97 2.10
CA ILE A 24 1.24 -11.17 1.44
C ILE A 24 1.27 -9.77 2.06
N PRO A 25 2.46 -9.26 2.46
CA PRO A 25 2.63 -7.88 2.91
C PRO A 25 2.21 -6.87 1.84
N ILE A 26 1.42 -5.87 2.22
CA ILE A 26 0.94 -4.82 1.30
C ILE A 26 1.49 -3.48 1.75
N VAL A 27 2.25 -2.84 0.87
CA VAL A 27 2.73 -1.45 1.01
C VAL A 27 1.95 -0.54 0.08
N LEU A 28 1.35 0.52 0.63
CA LEU A 28 0.58 1.47 -0.17
C LEU A 28 1.44 2.62 -0.68
N LEU A 29 1.46 2.83 -2.00
CA LEU A 29 2.07 4.01 -2.61
C LEU A 29 1.03 5.14 -2.69
N THR A 30 1.25 6.26 -1.99
CA THR A 30 0.31 7.40 -1.96
C THR A 30 0.98 8.72 -2.35
N ALA A 31 0.29 9.63 -3.02
CA ALA A 31 0.79 10.99 -3.23
C ALA A 31 0.64 11.82 -1.95
N TRP A 32 1.50 12.81 -1.73
CA TRP A 32 1.36 13.76 -0.62
C TRP A 32 -0.02 14.47 -0.72
N GLY A 33 -0.81 14.41 0.35
CA GLY A 33 -2.21 14.92 0.38
C GLY A 33 -3.31 13.92 0.02
N ALA A 34 -2.98 12.72 -0.48
CA ALA A 34 -3.96 11.66 -0.74
C ALA A 34 -4.18 10.70 0.46
N SER A 35 -3.41 10.87 1.53
CA SER A 35 -3.50 10.07 2.76
C SER A 35 -4.90 10.11 3.40
N SER A 36 -5.62 11.23 3.27
CA SER A 36 -6.99 11.39 3.77
C SER A 36 -8.05 10.68 2.91
N GLY A 37 -7.76 10.42 1.62
CA GLY A 37 -8.73 9.93 0.64
C GLY A 37 -8.77 8.41 0.45
N ILE A 38 -7.77 7.69 0.97
CA ILE A 38 -7.65 6.24 0.72
C ILE A 38 -8.53 5.42 1.69
N GLY A 39 -8.89 5.98 2.86
CA GLY A 39 -9.82 5.35 3.80
C GLY A 39 -9.44 3.92 4.21
N LEU A 40 -8.15 3.59 4.12
CA LEU A 40 -7.53 2.39 4.66
C LEU A 40 -6.90 2.82 5.99
N ASN A 41 -7.38 2.23 7.10
CA ASN A 41 -6.80 2.50 8.42
C ASN A 41 -5.33 2.11 8.40
N LYS A 42 -4.48 2.92 9.04
CA LYS A 42 -3.04 2.65 9.15
C LYS A 42 -2.74 1.27 9.72
N ASP A 43 -3.65 0.73 10.52
CA ASP A 43 -3.54 -0.58 11.17
C ASP A 43 -3.75 -1.77 10.21
N LEU A 44 -4.19 -1.52 8.97
CA LEU A 44 -4.53 -2.57 8.00
C LEU A 44 -3.43 -2.85 6.98
N VAL A 45 -2.42 -1.98 6.86
CA VAL A 45 -1.30 -2.16 5.94
C VAL A 45 0.02 -2.07 6.67
N GLU A 46 1.02 -2.75 6.13
CA GLU A 46 2.33 -2.86 6.77
C GLU A 46 3.10 -1.54 6.71
N ASP A 47 3.03 -0.81 5.59
CA ASP A 47 3.63 0.52 5.47
C ASP A 47 2.99 1.36 4.34
N TYR A 48 3.31 2.65 4.34
CA TYR A 48 2.94 3.61 3.29
C TYR A 48 4.18 4.30 2.75
N LEU A 49 4.32 4.36 1.43
CA LEU A 49 5.40 5.08 0.76
C LEU A 49 4.83 6.29 0.00
N LEU A 50 5.27 7.49 0.39
CA LEU A 50 4.79 8.76 -0.18
C LEU A 50 5.51 9.09 -1.49
N LYS A 51 4.77 9.52 -2.52
CA LYS A 51 5.31 10.04 -3.77
C LYS A 51 5.54 11.56 -3.69
N PRO A 52 6.63 12.08 -4.29
CA PRO A 52 7.73 11.32 -4.90
C PRO A 52 8.63 10.68 -3.82
N PHE A 53 9.10 9.45 -4.07
CA PHE A 53 10.05 8.73 -3.22
C PHE A 53 11.36 8.47 -3.98
N SER A 54 12.46 8.31 -3.25
CA SER A 54 13.74 7.87 -3.78
C SER A 54 13.85 6.35 -3.82
N SER A 55 14.83 5.83 -4.57
CA SER A 55 15.14 4.39 -4.56
C SER A 55 15.52 3.89 -3.16
N GLN A 56 16.13 4.74 -2.34
CA GLN A 56 16.50 4.40 -0.96
C GLN A 56 15.26 4.22 -0.08
N ASP A 57 14.28 5.12 -0.20
CA ASP A 57 13.01 5.02 0.54
C ASP A 57 12.26 3.72 0.21
N LEU A 58 12.30 3.31 -1.07
CA LEU A 58 11.74 2.02 -1.50
C LEU A 58 12.48 0.84 -0.85
N LEU A 59 13.81 0.83 -0.90
CA LEU A 59 14.62 -0.25 -0.33
C LEU A 59 14.41 -0.38 1.18
N ASP A 60 14.34 0.74 1.90
CA ASP A 60 14.14 0.70 3.35
C ASP A 60 12.73 0.27 3.74
N THR A 61 11.73 0.63 2.94
CA THR A 61 10.36 0.12 3.12
C THR A 61 10.30 -1.39 2.88
N LEU A 62 10.95 -1.89 1.82
CA LEU A 62 11.00 -3.32 1.53
C LEU A 62 11.67 -4.12 2.65
N LYS A 63 12.79 -3.63 3.20
CA LYS A 63 13.47 -4.27 4.33
C LYS A 63 12.58 -4.40 5.56
N LYS A 64 11.75 -3.40 5.85
CA LYS A 64 10.83 -3.43 7.01
C LYS A 64 9.76 -4.52 6.89
N VAL A 65 9.22 -4.72 5.70
CA VAL A 65 8.11 -5.67 5.46
C VAL A 65 8.56 -7.09 5.13
N SER A 66 9.86 -7.29 4.86
CA SER A 66 10.46 -8.61 4.61
C SER A 66 11.18 -9.20 5.83
N SER A 67 11.20 -8.48 6.96
CA SER A 67 11.84 -8.91 8.21
C SER A 67 10.82 -9.52 9.16
#